data_AF-A0A8S2VT46-F1
#
_entry.id   AF-A0A8S2VT46-F1
#
_cell.length_a   1.000
_cell.length_b   1.000
_cell.length_c   1.000
_cell.angle_alpha   90.00
_cell.angle_beta   90.00
_cell.angle_gamma   90.00
#
_symmetry.space_group_name_H-M   'P 1'
#
loop_
_entity.id
_entity.type
_entity.pdbx_description
1 polymer ?
#
loop_
_entity_poly.entity_id
_entity_poly.type
_entity_poly.pdbx_seq_one_letter_code
_entity_poly.pdbx_strand_id
1 'polypeptide(L)'
;MENLSRVQRELAAYCTSQDVTDKSRELRDRVNKMVSDILQKNDFADVSKYYINPPNDILVKLENVASHGSAKFTQIYNSMLAKVRQSFSLAINEVHSAPFHERYAKMRSLNNALCFLPEDLKNQFKLQIDEISKSTTDKEKTRQQDLEVLFTSLDVDEHAITKLEVLAEQYTKQNMNELFETLRNTKFKAVAHISNECAKFFR
;
A
#
# COMPACT_ATOMS: atom_id res chain seq x y z
N MET A 1 56.31 25.65 21.21
CA MET A 1 54.88 26.01 21.26
C MET A 1 54.50 27.19 20.37
N GLU A 2 55.39 28.14 20.06
CA GLU A 2 55.09 29.32 19.21
C GLU A 2 54.69 28.99 17.76
N ASN A 3 55.27 27.97 17.14
CA ASN A 3 54.92 27.61 15.77
C ASN A 3 53.48 27.09 15.64
N LEU A 4 52.98 26.38 16.65
CA LEU A 4 51.62 25.83 16.65
C LEU A 4 50.57 26.93 16.84
N SER A 5 50.86 27.91 17.70
CA SER A 5 49.97 29.05 17.94
C SER A 5 49.95 30.03 16.77
N ARG A 6 51.05 30.17 16.02
CA ARG A 6 51.10 30.98 14.80
C ARG A 6 50.30 30.34 13.67
N VAL A 7 50.49 29.04 13.43
CA VAL A 7 49.72 28.27 12.43
C VAL A 7 48.22 28.31 12.73
N GLN A 8 47.81 28.16 14.00
CA GLN A 8 46.41 28.30 14.40
C GLN A 8 45.83 29.70 14.09
N ARG A 9 46.62 30.75 14.30
CA ARG A 9 46.18 32.13 14.05
C ARG A 9 46.05 32.45 12.56
N GLU A 10 46.99 31.98 11.75
CA GLU A 10 46.96 32.11 10.30
C GLU A 10 45.80 31.31 9.67
N LEU A 11 45.56 30.08 10.15
CA LEU A 11 44.38 29.28 9.75
C LEU A 11 43.07 29.96 10.12
N ALA A 12 42.98 30.51 11.34
CA ALA A 12 41.79 31.25 11.77
C ALA A 12 41.55 32.47 10.89
N ALA A 13 42.60 33.25 10.59
CA ALA A 13 42.52 34.42 9.72
C ALA A 13 42.09 34.05 8.29
N TYR A 14 42.62 32.94 7.74
CA TYR A 14 42.24 32.43 6.43
C TYR A 14 40.76 32.00 6.38
N CYS A 15 40.28 31.29 7.41
CA CYS A 15 38.87 30.90 7.54
C CYS A 15 37.92 32.10 7.67
N THR A 16 38.40 33.23 8.19
CA THR A 16 37.64 34.48 8.29
C THR A 16 37.85 35.43 7.11
N SER A 17 38.65 35.05 6.11
CA SER A 17 38.84 35.89 4.92
C SER A 17 37.50 36.04 4.18
N GLN A 18 37.29 37.23 3.60
CA GLN A 18 36.05 37.56 2.92
C GLN A 18 35.76 36.58 1.76
N ASP A 19 36.79 36.24 0.98
CA ASP A 19 36.70 35.29 -0.13
C ASP A 19 36.27 33.89 0.30
N VAL A 20 36.81 33.38 1.43
CA VAL A 20 36.42 32.07 1.98
C VAL A 20 35.00 32.12 2.51
N THR A 21 34.61 33.23 3.13
CA THR A 21 33.26 33.44 3.67
C THR A 21 32.22 33.49 2.55
N ASP A 22 32.48 34.22 1.48
CA ASP A 22 31.56 34.37 0.34
C ASP A 22 31.42 33.07 -0.45
N LYS A 23 32.51 32.34 -0.70
CA LYS A 23 32.44 31.00 -1.30
C LYS A 23 31.69 30.01 -0.43
N SER A 24 31.88 30.06 0.89
CA SER A 24 31.15 29.22 1.84
C SER A 24 29.64 29.53 1.82
N ARG A 25 29.26 30.80 1.65
CA ARG A 25 27.85 31.22 1.49
C ARG A 25 27.28 30.70 0.18
N GLU A 26 27.97 30.88 -0.94
CA GLU A 26 27.51 30.39 -2.25
C GLU A 26 27.29 28.88 -2.24
N LEU A 27 28.23 28.11 -1.67
CA LEU A 27 28.10 26.66 -1.54
C LEU A 27 26.88 26.27 -0.69
N ARG A 28 26.65 26.98 0.42
CA ARG A 28 25.47 26.76 1.28
C ARG A 28 24.18 27.02 0.51
N ASP A 29 24.11 28.08 -0.28
CA ASP A 29 22.91 28.44 -1.06
C ASP A 29 22.66 27.42 -2.18
N ARG A 30 23.71 26.94 -2.85
CA ARG A 30 23.62 25.85 -3.83
C ARG A 30 23.07 24.57 -3.20
N VAL A 31 23.58 24.18 -2.03
CA VAL A 31 23.07 23.02 -1.28
C VAL A 31 21.60 23.24 -0.89
N ASN A 32 21.24 24.42 -0.38
CA ASN A 32 19.85 24.73 -0.03
C ASN A 32 18.91 24.59 -1.23
N LYS A 33 19.31 25.09 -2.39
CA LYS A 33 18.55 24.97 -3.64
C LYS A 33 18.39 23.51 -4.06
N MET A 34 19.47 22.73 -4.07
CA MET A 34 19.41 21.29 -4.38
C MET A 34 18.45 20.55 -3.45
N VAL A 35 18.49 20.86 -2.15
CA VAL A 35 17.58 20.27 -1.16
C VAL A 35 16.11 20.62 -1.45
N SER A 36 15.83 21.89 -1.75
CA SER A 36 14.49 22.33 -2.11
C SER A 36 13.98 21.62 -3.37
N ASP A 37 14.83 21.52 -4.40
CA ASP A 37 14.48 20.86 -5.66
C ASP A 37 14.17 19.36 -5.46
N ILE A 38 14.96 18.68 -4.61
CA ILE A 38 14.73 17.27 -4.26
C ILE A 38 13.37 17.11 -3.58
N LEU A 39 13.03 17.96 -2.60
CA LEU A 39 11.78 17.88 -1.86
C LEU A 39 10.55 18.21 -2.73
N GLN A 40 10.67 19.15 -3.68
CA GLN A 40 9.57 19.53 -4.56
C GLN A 40 9.30 18.51 -5.66
N LYS A 41 10.34 17.88 -6.21
CA LYS A 41 10.19 16.93 -7.33
C LYS A 41 9.73 15.54 -6.91
N ASN A 42 9.93 15.17 -5.65
CA ASN A 42 9.68 13.83 -5.14
C ASN A 42 8.49 13.85 -4.18
N ASP A 43 7.29 13.80 -4.75
CA ASP A 43 6.07 13.57 -3.99
C ASP A 43 5.78 12.06 -3.92
N PHE A 44 5.82 11.53 -2.69
CA PHE A 44 5.56 10.12 -2.39
C PHE A 44 4.21 9.93 -1.70
N ALA A 45 3.28 10.89 -1.82
CA ALA A 45 1.94 10.74 -1.26
C ALA A 45 1.13 9.63 -1.95
N ASP A 46 1.33 9.44 -3.26
CA ASP A 46 0.53 8.50 -4.07
C ASP A 46 1.34 7.25 -4.45
N VAL A 47 1.08 6.16 -3.72
CA VAL A 47 1.73 4.86 -3.92
C VAL A 47 1.50 4.28 -5.31
N SER A 48 0.37 4.61 -5.95
CA SER A 48 0.06 4.11 -7.30
C SER A 48 0.99 4.69 -8.37
N LYS A 49 1.65 5.82 -8.09
CA LYS A 49 2.54 6.54 -9.02
C LYS A 49 4.02 6.23 -8.83
N TYR A 50 4.38 5.30 -7.95
CA TYR A 50 5.79 5.00 -7.67
C TYR A 50 6.55 4.46 -8.89
N TYR A 51 5.86 3.92 -9.89
CA TYR A 51 6.49 3.53 -11.16
C TYR A 51 6.98 4.72 -11.99
N ILE A 52 6.42 5.93 -11.79
CA ILE A 52 6.81 7.15 -12.50
C ILE A 52 8.04 7.76 -11.83
N ASN A 53 7.99 7.89 -10.50
CA ASN A 53 9.09 8.39 -9.68
C ASN A 53 9.38 7.40 -8.54
N PRO A 54 10.25 6.41 -8.78
CA PRO A 54 10.58 5.39 -7.79
C PRO A 54 11.25 5.98 -6.55
N PRO A 55 10.74 5.74 -5.33
CA PRO A 55 11.40 6.17 -4.11
C PRO A 55 12.80 5.56 -3.93
N ASN A 56 13.02 4.32 -4.40
CA ASN A 56 14.28 3.61 -4.28
C ASN A 56 15.48 4.46 -4.74
N ASP A 57 15.40 5.04 -5.94
CA ASP A 57 16.55 5.71 -6.56
C ASP A 57 16.99 6.94 -5.79
N ILE A 58 16.03 7.74 -5.29
CA ILE A 58 16.37 8.94 -4.51
C ILE A 58 16.78 8.59 -3.08
N LEU A 59 16.14 7.59 -2.46
CA LEU A 59 16.46 7.18 -1.09
C LEU A 59 17.86 6.59 -1.00
N VAL A 60 18.25 5.72 -1.94
CA VAL A 60 19.62 5.17 -2.00
C VAL A 60 20.66 6.28 -2.22
N LYS A 61 20.38 7.25 -3.10
CA LYS A 61 21.27 8.40 -3.31
C LYS A 61 21.40 9.25 -2.05
N LEU A 62 20.30 9.54 -1.38
CA LEU A 62 20.28 10.34 -0.15
C LEU A 62 20.97 9.62 1.01
N GLU A 63 20.78 8.31 1.15
CA GLU A 63 21.48 7.48 2.13
C GLU A 63 22.99 7.51 1.91
N ASN A 64 23.42 7.34 0.65
CA ASN A 64 24.84 7.45 0.28
C ASN A 64 25.41 8.83 0.63
N VAL A 65 24.70 9.93 0.37
CA VAL A 65 25.21 11.27 0.72
C VAL A 65 25.16 11.51 2.24
N ALA A 66 24.15 11.00 2.92
CA ALA A 66 24.00 11.09 4.37
C ALA A 66 25.12 10.35 5.11
N SER A 67 25.58 9.20 4.61
CA SER A 67 26.65 8.41 5.22
C SER A 67 28.02 9.10 5.22
N HIS A 68 28.21 10.10 4.34
CA HIS A 68 29.41 10.94 4.31
C HIS A 68 29.38 12.10 5.33
N GLY A 69 28.44 12.08 6.29
CA GLY A 69 28.42 12.99 7.45
C GLY A 69 27.66 14.29 7.23
N SER A 70 26.88 14.43 6.15
CA SER A 70 26.07 15.62 5.94
C SER A 70 24.73 15.53 6.67
N ALA A 71 24.65 16.13 7.87
CA ALA A 71 23.46 16.16 8.72
C ALA A 71 22.18 16.63 7.98
N LYS A 72 22.34 17.54 7.03
CA LYS A 72 21.21 18.06 6.23
C LYS A 72 20.63 17.00 5.30
N PHE A 73 21.48 16.22 4.62
CA PHE A 73 21.01 15.12 3.77
C PHE A 73 20.47 13.96 4.60
N THR A 74 21.03 13.69 5.78
CA THR A 74 20.46 12.74 6.75
C THR A 74 19.03 13.12 7.16
N GLN A 75 18.79 14.41 7.45
CA GLN A 75 17.46 14.89 7.80
C GLN A 75 16.46 14.71 6.66
N ILE A 76 16.87 15.00 5.43
CA ILE A 76 16.01 14.85 4.24
C ILE A 76 15.71 13.39 3.97
N TYR A 77 16.73 12.53 4.03
CA TYR A 77 16.58 11.09 3.91
C TYR A 77 15.53 10.55 4.89
N ASN A 78 15.68 10.87 6.18
CA ASN A 78 14.73 10.44 7.20
C ASN A 78 13.32 10.98 6.97
N SER A 79 13.19 12.23 6.51
CA SER A 79 11.88 12.83 6.21
C SER A 79 11.20 12.16 5.01
N MET A 80 11.93 11.86 3.94
CA MET A 80 11.42 11.14 2.78
C MET A 80 11.05 9.69 3.13
N LEU A 81 11.90 9.02 3.91
CA LEU A 81 11.65 7.67 4.39
C LEU A 81 10.35 7.61 5.21
N ALA A 82 10.14 8.58 6.11
CA ALA A 82 8.92 8.68 6.90
C ALA A 82 7.66 8.88 6.02
N LYS A 83 7.75 9.74 5.00
CA LYS A 83 6.65 9.93 4.03
C LYS A 83 6.31 8.64 3.29
N VAL A 84 7.32 7.95 2.76
CA VAL A 84 7.11 6.68 2.05
C VAL A 84 6.45 5.66 2.96
N ARG A 85 6.92 5.52 4.21
CA ARG A 85 6.31 4.62 5.20
C ARG A 85 4.85 4.98 5.47
N GLN A 86 4.56 6.26 5.71
CA GLN A 86 3.21 6.73 5.98
C GLN A 86 2.28 6.43 4.80
N SER A 87 2.67 6.78 3.57
CA SER A 87 1.85 6.53 2.38
C SER A 87 1.60 5.05 2.16
N PHE A 88 2.62 4.21 2.35
CA PHE A 88 2.46 2.75 2.24
C PHE A 88 1.52 2.19 3.31
N SER A 89 1.65 2.62 4.56
CA SER A 89 0.75 2.20 5.64
C SER A 89 -0.70 2.65 5.40
N LEU A 90 -0.92 3.85 4.84
CA LEU A 90 -2.24 4.31 4.45
C LEU A 90 -2.83 3.42 3.35
N ALA A 91 -2.05 3.11 2.29
CA ALA A 91 -2.50 2.25 1.22
C ALA A 91 -2.82 0.81 1.70
N ILE A 92 -2.06 0.29 2.68
CA ILE A 92 -2.37 -0.98 3.36
C ILE A 92 -3.73 -0.90 4.09
N ASN A 93 -3.97 0.17 4.85
CA ASN A 93 -5.24 0.37 5.55
C ASN A 93 -6.42 0.53 4.59
N GLU A 94 -6.21 1.16 3.43
CA GLU A 94 -7.22 1.23 2.38
C GLU A 94 -7.59 -0.14 1.84
N VAL A 95 -6.63 -1.07 1.69
CA VAL A 95 -6.93 -2.45 1.28
C VAL A 95 -7.73 -3.18 2.36
N HIS A 96 -7.35 -3.02 3.63
CA HIS A 96 -8.07 -3.62 4.76
C HIS A 96 -9.53 -3.18 4.84
N SER A 97 -9.79 -1.90 4.58
CA SER A 97 -11.12 -1.29 4.65
C SER A 97 -11.92 -1.38 3.35
N ALA A 98 -11.27 -1.71 2.22
CA ALA A 98 -11.93 -1.79 0.93
C ALA A 98 -13.02 -2.90 0.89
N PRO A 99 -14.10 -2.67 0.11
CA PRO A 99 -15.03 -3.73 -0.28
C PRO A 99 -14.29 -4.88 -0.96
N PHE A 100 -14.76 -6.12 -0.76
CA PHE A 100 -14.06 -7.32 -1.24
C PHE A 100 -13.74 -7.29 -2.73
N HIS A 101 -14.68 -6.83 -3.57
CA HIS A 101 -14.49 -6.77 -5.03
C HIS A 101 -13.37 -5.79 -5.46
N GLU A 102 -13.05 -4.78 -4.65
CA GLU A 102 -11.97 -3.82 -4.92
C GLU A 102 -10.62 -4.26 -4.32
N ARG A 103 -10.64 -5.15 -3.32
CA ARG A 103 -9.43 -5.58 -2.59
C ARG A 103 -8.39 -6.12 -3.54
N TYR A 104 -8.76 -6.99 -4.47
CA TYR A 104 -7.82 -7.57 -5.43
C TYR A 104 -7.11 -6.53 -6.29
N ALA A 105 -7.85 -5.54 -6.81
CA ALA A 105 -7.27 -4.48 -7.63
C ALA A 105 -6.32 -3.59 -6.82
N LYS A 106 -6.75 -3.15 -5.62
CA LYS A 106 -5.92 -2.37 -4.70
C LYS A 106 -4.68 -3.16 -4.26
N MET A 107 -4.84 -4.47 -4.05
CA MET A 107 -3.75 -5.34 -3.64
C MET A 107 -2.72 -5.59 -4.73
N ARG A 108 -3.15 -5.72 -5.99
CA ARG A 108 -2.25 -5.72 -7.15
C ARG A 108 -1.48 -4.40 -7.26
N SER A 109 -2.15 -3.27 -7.09
CA SER A 109 -1.50 -1.95 -7.15
C SER A 109 -0.43 -1.82 -6.06
N LEU A 110 -0.73 -2.24 -4.83
CA LEU A 110 0.22 -2.18 -3.72
C LEU A 110 1.42 -3.11 -3.94
N ASN A 111 1.18 -4.33 -4.44
CA ASN A 111 2.26 -5.26 -4.81
C ASN A 111 3.15 -4.72 -5.93
N ASN A 112 2.58 -4.01 -6.90
CA ASN A 112 3.38 -3.35 -7.93
C ASN A 112 4.24 -2.23 -7.33
N ALA A 113 3.69 -1.44 -6.42
CA ALA A 113 4.43 -0.36 -5.76
C ALA A 113 5.61 -0.86 -4.90
N LEU A 114 5.48 -2.05 -4.29
CA LEU A 114 6.56 -2.68 -3.51
C LEU A 114 7.86 -2.84 -4.31
N CYS A 115 7.76 -3.06 -5.62
CA CYS A 115 8.92 -3.24 -6.49
C CYS A 115 9.80 -1.98 -6.61
N PHE A 116 9.26 -0.80 -6.25
CA PHE A 116 9.93 0.49 -6.35
C PHE A 116 10.45 0.99 -4.99
N LEU A 117 10.34 0.18 -3.94
CA LEU A 117 10.89 0.48 -2.62
C LEU A 117 12.32 -0.05 -2.45
N PRO A 118 13.12 0.60 -1.58
CA PRO A 118 14.33 0.00 -1.02
C PRO A 118 14.06 -1.36 -0.36
N GLU A 119 15.08 -2.23 -0.36
CA GLU A 119 14.93 -3.63 0.04
C GLU A 119 14.53 -3.80 1.53
N ASP A 120 15.00 -2.92 2.40
CA ASP A 120 14.63 -2.90 3.82
C ASP A 120 13.11 -2.63 4.01
N LEU A 121 12.60 -1.59 3.35
CA LEU A 121 11.17 -1.24 3.40
C LEU A 121 10.31 -2.29 2.71
N LYS A 122 10.79 -2.81 1.57
CA LYS A 122 10.11 -3.87 0.83
C LYS A 122 9.91 -5.10 1.71
N ASN A 123 10.93 -5.54 2.42
CA ASN A 123 10.83 -6.68 3.35
C ASN A 123 9.88 -6.39 4.51
N GLN A 124 9.92 -5.17 5.07
CA GLN A 124 9.01 -4.74 6.13
C GLN A 124 7.53 -4.83 5.70
N PHE A 125 7.19 -4.31 4.51
CA PHE A 125 5.81 -4.27 4.05
C PHE A 125 5.33 -5.57 3.40
N LYS A 126 6.24 -6.35 2.81
CA LYS A 126 5.91 -7.65 2.20
C LYS A 126 5.23 -8.59 3.19
N LEU A 127 5.72 -8.67 4.43
CA LEU A 127 5.10 -9.50 5.47
C LEU A 127 3.65 -9.09 5.76
N GLN A 128 3.37 -7.79 5.85
CA GLN A 128 2.02 -7.28 6.08
C GLN A 128 1.10 -7.58 4.89
N ILE A 129 1.62 -7.44 3.66
CA ILE A 129 0.87 -7.69 2.43
C ILE A 129 0.57 -9.19 2.25
N ASP A 130 1.51 -10.05 2.61
CA ASP A 130 1.33 -11.50 2.60
C ASP A 130 0.24 -11.93 3.60
N GLU A 131 0.19 -11.32 4.78
CA GLU A 131 -0.85 -11.57 5.79
C GLU A 131 -2.24 -11.16 5.29
N ILE A 132 -2.35 -9.98 4.68
CA ILE A 132 -3.60 -9.49 4.08
C ILE A 132 -4.06 -10.40 2.94
N SER A 133 -3.12 -10.83 2.11
CA SER A 133 -3.39 -11.71 0.97
C SER A 133 -3.93 -13.05 1.45
N LYS A 134 -3.29 -13.67 2.45
CA LYS A 134 -3.78 -14.92 3.07
C LYS A 134 -5.17 -14.74 3.68
N SER A 135 -5.37 -13.70 4.48
CA SER A 135 -6.68 -13.42 5.09
C SER A 135 -7.79 -13.23 4.05
N THR A 136 -7.48 -12.62 2.92
CA THR A 136 -8.43 -12.41 1.82
C THR A 136 -8.78 -13.72 1.14
N THR A 137 -7.78 -14.54 0.81
CA THR A 137 -7.96 -15.87 0.22
C THR A 137 -8.72 -16.82 1.15
N ASP A 138 -8.41 -16.83 2.44
CA ASP A 138 -9.08 -17.69 3.42
C ASP A 138 -10.56 -17.33 3.54
N LYS A 139 -10.89 -16.02 3.61
CA LYS A 139 -12.28 -15.55 3.62
C LYS A 139 -13.04 -15.91 2.34
N GLU A 140 -12.37 -15.88 1.19
CA GLU A 140 -12.97 -16.31 -0.07
C GLU A 140 -13.26 -17.81 -0.06
N LYS A 141 -12.31 -18.61 0.41
CA LYS A 141 -12.46 -20.07 0.52
C LYS A 141 -13.57 -20.46 1.48
N THR A 142 -13.65 -19.82 2.66
CA THR A 142 -14.75 -20.05 3.60
C THR A 142 -16.10 -19.71 2.97
N ARG A 143 -16.20 -18.60 2.23
CA ARG A 143 -17.45 -18.22 1.54
C ARG A 143 -17.84 -19.19 0.43
N GLN A 144 -16.86 -19.68 -0.35
CA GLN A 144 -17.11 -20.71 -1.35
C GLN A 144 -17.60 -22.01 -0.69
N GLN A 145 -16.99 -22.41 0.42
CA GLN A 145 -17.43 -23.58 1.19
C GLN A 145 -18.82 -23.40 1.79
N ASP A 146 -19.15 -22.23 2.35
CA ASP A 146 -20.50 -21.93 2.86
C ASP A 146 -21.54 -22.02 1.75
N LEU A 147 -21.20 -21.54 0.54
CA LEU A 147 -22.06 -21.66 -0.65
C LEU A 147 -22.21 -23.12 -1.08
N GLU A 148 -21.13 -23.87 -1.19
CA GLU A 148 -21.15 -25.29 -1.55
C GLU A 148 -21.95 -26.12 -0.54
N VAL A 149 -21.79 -25.87 0.76
CA VAL A 149 -22.58 -26.52 1.83
C VAL A 149 -24.05 -26.17 1.70
N LEU A 150 -24.40 -24.90 1.45
CA LEU A 150 -25.78 -24.53 1.17
C LEU A 150 -26.34 -25.31 -0.02
N PHE A 151 -25.59 -25.41 -1.12
CA PHE A 151 -26.03 -26.07 -2.34
C PHE A 151 -26.10 -27.59 -2.23
N THR A 152 -25.29 -28.22 -1.38
CA THR A 152 -25.29 -29.68 -1.17
C THR A 152 -26.23 -30.14 -0.06
N SER A 153 -26.57 -29.27 0.90
CA SER A 153 -27.54 -29.54 1.98
C SER A 153 -28.95 -29.03 1.69
N LEU A 154 -29.17 -28.46 0.50
CA LEU A 154 -30.45 -28.01 -0.01
C LEU A 154 -31.34 -29.22 -0.37
N ASP A 155 -31.99 -29.82 0.63
CA ASP A 155 -33.33 -30.37 0.37
C ASP A 155 -34.19 -29.16 -0.01
N VAL A 156 -34.80 -29.22 -1.19
CA VAL A 156 -35.45 -28.05 -1.80
C VAL A 156 -36.75 -27.78 -1.04
N ASP A 157 -36.65 -27.07 0.09
CA ASP A 157 -37.75 -26.66 0.94
C ASP A 157 -37.79 -25.13 1.13
N GLU A 158 -38.88 -24.65 1.71
CA GLU A 158 -39.14 -23.21 1.92
C GLU A 158 -38.11 -22.54 2.86
N HIS A 159 -37.50 -23.33 3.75
CA HIS A 159 -36.50 -22.86 4.71
C HIS A 159 -35.16 -22.58 4.02
N ALA A 160 -34.80 -23.39 3.04
CA ALA A 160 -33.59 -23.20 2.26
C ALA A 160 -33.67 -22.01 1.29
N ILE A 161 -34.86 -21.70 0.74
CA ILE A 161 -35.11 -20.45 0.00
C ILE A 161 -34.89 -19.22 0.89
N THR A 162 -35.39 -19.26 2.12
CA THR A 162 -35.25 -18.15 3.08
C THR A 162 -33.78 -17.89 3.42
N LYS A 163 -32.97 -18.95 3.59
CA LYS A 163 -31.52 -18.83 3.81
C LYS A 163 -30.79 -18.21 2.61
N LEU A 164 -31.17 -18.59 1.39
CA LEU A 164 -30.63 -17.99 0.16
C LEU A 164 -30.99 -16.50 0.05
N GLU A 165 -32.18 -16.07 0.48
CA GLU A 165 -32.57 -14.66 0.48
C GLU A 165 -31.74 -13.81 1.45
N VAL A 166 -31.49 -14.33 2.67
CA VAL A 166 -30.65 -13.65 3.66
C VAL A 166 -29.20 -13.52 3.15
N LEU A 167 -28.66 -14.55 2.50
CA LEU A 167 -27.34 -14.52 1.87
C LEU A 167 -27.27 -13.54 0.69
N ALA A 168 -28.32 -13.48 -0.13
CA ALA A 168 -28.42 -12.52 -1.22
C ALA A 168 -28.34 -11.09 -0.68
N GLU A 169 -29.13 -10.76 0.35
CA GLU A 169 -29.08 -9.45 1.00
C GLU A 169 -27.70 -9.12 1.59
N GLN A 170 -27.04 -10.10 2.20
CA GLN A 170 -25.69 -9.91 2.73
C GLN A 170 -24.68 -9.62 1.62
N TYR A 171 -24.75 -10.31 0.48
CA TYR A 171 -23.88 -10.08 -0.67
C TYR A 171 -24.16 -8.76 -1.39
N THR A 172 -25.44 -8.35 -1.49
CA THR A 172 -25.81 -7.03 -2.00
C THR A 172 -25.28 -5.92 -1.09
N LYS A 173 -25.43 -6.06 0.24
CA LYS A 173 -24.87 -5.10 1.22
C LYS A 173 -23.34 -5.02 1.18
N GLN A 174 -22.67 -6.08 0.71
CA GLN A 174 -21.22 -6.12 0.52
C GLN A 174 -20.76 -5.78 -0.91
N ASN A 175 -21.65 -5.31 -1.79
CA ASN A 175 -21.39 -5.04 -3.21
C ASN A 175 -20.70 -6.21 -3.94
N MET A 176 -21.17 -7.44 -3.70
CA MET A 176 -20.64 -8.66 -4.32
C MET A 176 -21.57 -9.14 -5.45
N ASN A 177 -21.65 -8.34 -6.52
CA ASN A 177 -22.64 -8.52 -7.59
C ASN A 177 -22.54 -9.86 -8.34
N GLU A 178 -21.33 -10.40 -8.54
CA GLU A 178 -21.15 -11.70 -9.21
C GLU A 178 -21.64 -12.88 -8.36
N LEU A 179 -21.38 -12.85 -7.05
CA LEU A 179 -21.89 -13.85 -6.11
C LEU A 179 -23.41 -13.72 -5.94
N PHE A 180 -23.94 -12.50 -5.95
CA PHE A 180 -25.37 -12.25 -5.97
C PHE A 180 -26.05 -12.86 -7.20
N GLU A 181 -25.51 -12.66 -8.41
CA GLU A 181 -26.08 -13.24 -9.63
C GLU A 181 -25.96 -14.77 -9.66
N THR A 182 -24.87 -15.33 -9.13
CA THR A 182 -24.72 -16.78 -8.95
C THR A 182 -25.78 -17.33 -7.99
N LEU A 183 -25.99 -16.65 -6.87
CA LEU A 183 -27.01 -17.02 -5.88
C LEU A 183 -28.44 -16.90 -6.42
N ARG A 184 -28.71 -15.84 -7.20
CA ARG A 184 -29.99 -15.57 -7.86
C ARG A 184 -30.35 -16.68 -8.83
N ASN A 185 -29.41 -17.07 -9.69
CA ASN A 185 -29.61 -18.17 -10.65
C ASN A 185 -29.90 -19.50 -9.94
N THR A 186 -29.25 -19.75 -8.79
CA THR A 186 -29.52 -20.97 -8.02
C THR A 186 -30.86 -20.92 -7.29
N LYS A 187 -31.25 -19.77 -6.74
CA LYS A 187 -32.60 -19.56 -6.19
C LYS A 187 -33.67 -19.85 -7.23
N PHE A 188 -33.51 -19.37 -8.46
CA PHE A 188 -34.44 -19.67 -9.57
C PHE A 188 -34.54 -21.18 -9.86
N LYS A 189 -33.41 -21.89 -9.88
CA LYS A 189 -33.40 -23.36 -10.09
C LYS A 189 -34.09 -24.11 -8.95
N ALA A 190 -33.87 -23.71 -7.71
CA ALA A 190 -34.52 -24.31 -6.53
C ALA A 190 -36.05 -24.10 -6.57
N VAL A 191 -36.51 -22.88 -6.85
CA VAL A 191 -37.95 -22.57 -6.98
C VAL A 191 -38.59 -23.35 -8.14
N ALA A 192 -37.91 -23.45 -9.28
CA ALA A 192 -38.39 -24.23 -10.42
C ALA A 192 -38.49 -25.73 -10.11
N HIS A 193 -37.56 -26.27 -9.32
CA HIS A 193 -37.57 -27.66 -8.88
C HIS A 193 -38.76 -27.96 -7.95
N ILE A 194 -38.99 -27.14 -6.92
CA ILE A 194 -40.17 -27.27 -6.03
C ILE A 194 -41.46 -27.21 -6.84
N SER A 195 -41.58 -26.23 -7.73
CA SER A 195 -42.81 -26.05 -8.53
C SER A 195 -43.09 -27.27 -9.42
N ASN A 196 -42.06 -27.88 -10.01
CA ASN A 196 -42.18 -29.11 -10.79
C ASN A 196 -42.53 -30.34 -9.94
N GLU A 197 -41.96 -30.48 -8.74
CA GLU A 197 -42.29 -31.56 -7.82
C GLU A 197 -43.75 -31.45 -7.33
N CYS A 198 -44.20 -30.24 -6.96
CA CYS A 198 -45.60 -29.99 -6.62
C CYS A 198 -46.53 -30.33 -7.81
N ALA A 199 -46.19 -29.95 -9.04
CA ALA A 199 -47.00 -30.24 -10.22
C ALA A 199 -47.13 -31.75 -10.52
N LYS A 200 -46.16 -32.58 -10.12
CA LYS A 200 -46.24 -34.05 -10.23
C LYS A 200 -47.17 -34.65 -9.17
N PHE A 201 -47.27 -34.05 -7.98
CA PHE A 201 -48.14 -34.51 -6.90
C PHE A 201 -49.64 -34.23 -7.14
N PHE A 202 -49.97 -33.26 -8.00
CA PHE A 202 -51.35 -32.88 -8.35
C PHE A 202 -51.84 -33.44 -9.70
N ARG A 203 -51.15 -34.43 -10.29
CA ARG A 203 -51.59 -35.20 -11.47
C ARG A 203 -51.88 -36.64 -11.08
#